data_AF-A0A8X6LVI6-F1
#
_entry.id   AF-A0A8X6LVI6-F1
#
_cell.length_a   1.000
_cell.length_b   1.000
_cell.length_c   1.000
_cell.angle_alpha   90.00
_cell.angle_beta   90.00
_cell.angle_gamma   90.00
#
_symmetry.space_group_name_H-M   'P 1'
#
loop_
_entity.id
_entity.type
_entity.pdbx_description
1 polymer ?
#
loop_
_entity_poly.entity_id
_entity_poly.type
_entity_poly.pdbx_seq_one_letter_code
_entity_poly.pdbx_strand_id
1 'polypeptide(L)'
;IGRFPTTVLCLVGTCGSMFLSLLSTSYTIFVILRFFQSFFRAGMTIAGYVLLMEIVSTQHQAEVGIWIQFGWSTGFITLPAIAWFVRDWFWFQLVLSLCFLPCAFAYLVVPESPRWLLIKGKKDKLEKLLIKAAAINHREIKEDIKNLEMFKSGIEEEEKKNQTLWEVLKIPKMRNRTFNMIYIW
;
A
#
# COMPACT_ATOMS: atom_id res chain seq x y z
N ILE A 1 2.25 -4.25 -13.97
CA ILE A 1 0.98 -3.97 -13.24
C ILE A 1 1.20 -2.73 -12.39
N GLY A 2 0.20 -1.84 -12.26
CA GLY A 2 0.28 -0.61 -11.46
C GLY A 2 0.20 -0.86 -9.95
N ARG A 3 0.44 0.16 -9.13
CA ARG A 3 0.39 0.03 -7.67
C ARG A 3 -1.04 -0.17 -7.19
N PHE A 4 -1.99 0.57 -7.76
CA PHE A 4 -3.42 0.43 -7.45
C PHE A 4 -3.99 -0.95 -7.83
N PRO A 5 -3.84 -1.47 -9.07
CA PRO A 5 -4.29 -2.82 -9.42
C PRO A 5 -3.68 -3.93 -8.57
N THR A 6 -2.42 -3.78 -8.16
CA THR A 6 -1.75 -4.74 -7.28
C THR A 6 -2.41 -4.74 -5.90
N THR A 7 -2.69 -3.55 -5.35
CA THR A 7 -3.36 -3.38 -4.07
C THR A 7 -4.78 -3.95 -4.11
N VAL A 8 -5.54 -3.72 -5.19
CA VAL A 8 -6.89 -4.27 -5.39
C VAL A 8 -6.87 -5.79 -5.52
N LEU A 9 -5.94 -6.36 -6.28
CA LEU A 9 -5.77 -7.81 -6.40
C LEU A 9 -5.50 -8.46 -5.03
N CYS A 10 -4.55 -7.90 -4.29
CA CYS A 10 -4.22 -8.36 -2.94
C CYS A 10 -5.39 -8.16 -1.96
N LEU A 11 -6.17 -7.09 -2.11
CA LEU A 11 -7.36 -6.86 -1.31
C LEU A 11 -8.42 -7.95 -1.53
N VAL A 12 -8.73 -8.26 -2.79
CA VAL A 12 -9.68 -9.32 -3.16
C VAL A 12 -9.19 -10.68 -2.63
N GLY A 13 -7.90 -10.97 -2.78
CA GLY A 13 -7.29 -12.20 -2.25
C GLY A 13 -7.38 -12.30 -0.72
N THR A 14 -7.18 -11.19 -0.02
CA THR A 14 -7.29 -11.12 1.46
C THR A 14 -8.73 -11.35 1.90
N CYS A 15 -9.70 -10.64 1.33
CA CYS A 15 -11.12 -10.79 1.67
C CYS A 15 -11.65 -12.19 1.32
N GLY A 16 -11.25 -12.74 0.17
CA GLY A 16 -11.64 -14.09 -0.25
C GLY A 16 -11.09 -15.15 0.70
N SER A 17 -9.80 -15.08 1.04
CA SER A 17 -9.18 -16.02 1.99
C SER A 17 -9.78 -15.91 3.40
N MET A 18 -10.12 -14.68 3.82
CA MET A 18 -10.77 -14.40 5.10
C MET A 18 -12.17 -15.02 5.18
N PHE A 19 -12.98 -14.86 4.13
CA PHE A 19 -14.31 -15.46 4.04
C PHE A 19 -14.26 -16.99 3.99
N LEU A 20 -13.38 -17.55 3.16
CA LEU A 20 -13.19 -19.01 3.08
C LEU A 20 -12.72 -19.61 4.41
N SER A 21 -11.91 -18.87 5.18
CA SER A 21 -11.45 -19.31 6.51
C SER A 21 -12.57 -19.37 7.55
N LEU A 22 -13.72 -18.70 7.32
CA LEU A 22 -14.90 -18.82 8.20
C LEU A 22 -15.68 -20.10 7.92
N LEU A 23 -15.63 -20.60 6.68
CA LEU A 23 -16.35 -21.80 6.23
C LEU A 23 -15.52 -23.08 6.37
N SER A 24 -14.25 -22.97 6.73
CA SER A 24 -13.36 -24.13 6.84
C SER A 24 -13.73 -25.01 8.03
N THR A 25 -14.08 -26.26 7.76
CA THR A 25 -14.35 -27.29 8.79
C THR A 25 -13.11 -28.13 9.13
N SER A 26 -12.08 -28.09 8.29
CA SER A 26 -10.81 -28.80 8.50
C SER A 26 -9.70 -27.84 8.93
N TYR A 27 -8.95 -28.23 9.96
CA TYR A 27 -7.81 -27.47 10.48
C TYR A 27 -6.73 -27.24 9.40
N THR A 28 -6.45 -28.24 8.57
CA THR A 28 -5.44 -28.11 7.49
C THR A 28 -5.85 -27.04 6.47
N ILE A 29 -7.12 -27.03 6.06
CA ILE A 29 -7.66 -26.04 5.12
C ILE A 29 -7.60 -24.65 5.76
N PHE A 30 -7.97 -24.54 7.04
CA PHE A 30 -7.89 -23.28 7.79
C PHE A 30 -6.47 -22.70 7.79
N VAL A 31 -5.45 -23.50 8.11
CA VAL A 31 -4.05 -23.05 8.14
C VAL A 31 -3.57 -22.58 6.76
N ILE A 32 -3.91 -23.32 5.71
CA ILE A 32 -3.57 -22.94 4.33
C ILE A 32 -4.21 -21.59 3.96
N LEU A 33 -5.50 -21.41 4.28
CA LEU A 33 -6.19 -20.15 4.00
C LEU A 33 -5.63 -18.99 4.83
N ARG A 34 -5.21 -19.22 6.08
CA ARG A 34 -4.52 -18.21 6.90
C ARG A 34 -3.17 -17.81 6.33
N PHE A 35 -2.44 -18.76 5.72
CA PHE A 35 -1.20 -18.45 5.00
C PHE A 35 -1.48 -17.53 3.81
N PHE A 36 -2.45 -17.86 2.95
CA PHE A 36 -2.79 -17.02 1.80
C PHE A 36 -3.34 -15.66 2.22
N GLN A 37 -4.19 -15.60 3.24
CA GLN A 37 -4.66 -14.34 3.82
C GLN A 37 -3.47 -13.46 4.24
N SER A 38 -2.47 -14.03 4.91
CA SER A 38 -1.29 -13.30 5.36
C SER A 38 -0.40 -12.85 4.19
N PHE A 39 -0.23 -13.71 3.19
CA PHE A 39 0.52 -13.40 1.97
C PHE A 39 -0.10 -12.23 1.19
N PHE A 40 -1.40 -12.29 0.92
CA PHE A 40 -2.11 -11.21 0.23
C PHE A 40 -2.13 -9.93 1.06
N ARG A 41 -2.32 -10.04 2.38
CA ARG A 41 -2.28 -8.88 3.29
C ARG A 41 -0.91 -8.19 3.27
N ALA A 42 0.18 -8.95 3.30
CA ALA A 42 1.53 -8.38 3.20
C ALA A 42 1.75 -7.62 1.88
N GLY A 43 1.32 -8.21 0.75
CA GLY A 43 1.36 -7.55 -0.55
C GLY A 43 0.51 -6.27 -0.60
N MET A 44 -0.68 -6.29 -0.01
CA MET A 44 -1.56 -5.13 0.11
C MET A 44 -0.90 -4.01 0.93
N THR A 45 -0.32 -4.33 2.09
CA THR A 45 0.33 -3.33 2.95
C THR A 45 1.50 -2.67 2.24
N ILE A 46 2.37 -3.44 1.57
CA ILE A 46 3.54 -2.89 0.86
C ILE A 46 3.10 -2.04 -0.33
N ALA A 47 2.25 -2.57 -1.20
CA ALA A 47 1.80 -1.87 -2.40
C ALA A 47 0.98 -0.61 -2.04
N GLY A 48 0.10 -0.71 -1.04
CA GLY A 48 -0.73 0.38 -0.54
C GLY A 48 0.08 1.48 0.15
N TYR A 49 1.09 1.11 0.95
CA TYR A 49 1.99 2.09 1.57
C TYR A 49 2.77 2.87 0.52
N VAL A 50 3.34 2.17 -0.48
CA VAL A 50 4.04 2.83 -1.59
C VAL A 50 3.12 3.75 -2.38
N LEU A 51 1.90 3.30 -2.69
CA LEU A 51 0.90 4.12 -3.40
C LEU A 51 0.59 5.41 -2.62
N LEU A 52 0.38 5.30 -1.31
CA LEU A 52 0.08 6.44 -0.45
C LEU A 52 1.25 7.43 -0.41
N MET A 53 2.48 6.93 -0.24
CA MET A 53 3.68 7.77 -0.23
C MET A 53 3.94 8.44 -1.59
N GLU A 54 3.57 7.80 -2.70
CA GLU A 54 3.69 8.38 -4.04
C GLU A 54 2.64 9.47 -4.34
N ILE A 55 1.50 9.45 -3.64
CA ILE A 55 0.43 10.46 -3.79
C ILE A 55 0.67 11.66 -2.87
N VAL A 56 1.21 11.42 -1.67
CA VAL A 56 1.47 12.45 -0.66
C VAL A 56 2.74 13.23 -1.02
N SER A 57 2.69 14.55 -0.84
CA SER A 57 3.86 15.43 -1.00
C SER A 57 5.00 15.01 -0.05
N THR A 58 6.24 15.07 -0.53
CA THR A 58 7.44 14.64 0.21
C THR A 58 7.57 15.24 1.62
N GLN A 59 7.04 16.44 1.84
CA GLN A 59 7.05 17.11 3.13
C GLN A 59 6.15 16.42 4.18
N HIS A 60 5.04 15.81 3.75
CA HIS A 60 4.03 15.22 4.65
C HIS A 60 4.15 13.68 4.74
N GLN A 61 5.07 13.06 4.00
CA GLN A 61 5.25 11.60 4.00
C GLN A 61 5.59 11.05 5.39
N ALA A 62 6.42 11.77 6.16
CA ALA A 62 6.77 11.37 7.53
C ALA A 62 5.55 11.37 8.46
N GLU A 63 4.75 12.44 8.43
CA GLU A 63 3.54 12.57 9.24
C GLU A 63 2.51 11.48 8.90
N VAL A 64 2.26 11.26 7.61
CA VAL A 64 1.36 10.20 7.14
C VAL A 64 1.86 8.82 7.57
N GLY A 65 3.17 8.58 7.50
CA GLY A 65 3.78 7.34 7.99
C GLY A 65 3.53 7.11 9.48
N ILE A 66 3.65 8.16 10.29
CA ILE A 66 3.36 8.11 11.73
C ILE A 66 1.89 7.77 11.99
N TRP A 67 0.95 8.40 11.27
CA TRP A 67 -0.49 8.10 11.40
C TRP A 67 -0.84 6.65 11.07
N ILE A 68 -0.19 6.06 10.06
CA ILE A 68 -0.35 4.64 9.73
C ILE A 68 0.09 3.76 10.89
N GLN A 69 1.23 4.06 11.51
CA GLN A 69 1.74 3.29 12.65
C GLN A 69 0.87 3.45 13.89
N PHE A 70 0.33 4.64 14.15
CA PHE A 70 -0.66 4.83 15.20
C PHE A 70 -1.91 3.97 14.99
N GLY A 71 -2.39 3.88 13.75
CA GLY A 71 -3.50 2.99 13.39
C GLY A 71 -3.17 1.52 13.68
N TRP A 72 -1.97 1.07 13.32
CA TRP A 72 -1.50 -0.29 13.60
C TRP A 72 -1.43 -0.58 15.10
N SER A 73 -0.80 0.29 15.88
CA SER A 73 -0.69 0.16 17.34
C SER A 73 -2.05 0.13 18.01
N THR A 74 -2.98 0.98 17.58
CA THR A 74 -4.36 1.02 18.10
C THR A 74 -5.09 -0.29 17.82
N GLY A 75 -4.95 -0.82 16.59
CA GLY A 75 -5.50 -2.13 16.23
C GLY A 75 -4.93 -3.26 17.09
N PHE A 76 -3.64 -3.24 17.37
CA PHE A 76 -2.97 -4.24 18.22
C PHE A 76 -3.45 -4.20 19.68
N ILE A 77 -3.64 -3.00 20.25
CA ILE A 77 -4.08 -2.83 21.64
C ILE A 77 -5.56 -3.19 21.80
N THR A 78 -6.39 -2.91 20.79
CA THR A 78 -7.83 -3.23 20.82
C THR A 78 -8.13 -4.70 20.60
N LEU A 79 -7.25 -5.44 19.91
CA LEU A 79 -7.40 -6.86 19.63
C LEU A 79 -7.66 -7.74 20.89
N PRO A 80 -6.86 -7.67 21.97
CA PRO A 80 -7.11 -8.43 23.19
C PRO A 80 -8.40 -8.01 23.91
N ALA A 81 -8.78 -6.73 23.83
CA ALA A 81 -10.05 -6.26 24.41
C ALA A 81 -11.24 -6.95 23.72
N ILE A 82 -11.23 -7.00 22.39
CA ILE A 82 -12.26 -7.71 21.61
C ILE A 82 -12.26 -9.22 21.94
N ALA A 83 -11.08 -9.83 22.06
CA ALA A 83 -10.93 -11.24 22.41
C ALA A 83 -11.48 -11.57 23.80
N TRP A 84 -11.46 -10.61 24.73
CA TRP A 84 -12.02 -10.79 26.07
C TRP A 84 -13.55 -10.84 26.06
N PHE A 85 -14.19 -9.99 25.25
CA PHE A 85 -15.65 -9.98 25.09
C PHE A 85 -16.16 -11.15 24.24
N VAL A 86 -15.42 -11.55 23.21
CA VAL A 86 -15.82 -12.59 22.26
C VAL A 86 -14.84 -13.76 22.36
N ARG A 87 -15.19 -14.74 23.20
CA ARG A 87 -14.38 -15.94 23.45
C ARG A 87 -14.49 -17.00 22.34
N ASP A 88 -15.58 -16.99 21.59
CA ASP A 88 -15.76 -17.90 20.46
C ASP A 88 -14.93 -17.45 19.26
N TRP A 89 -14.06 -18.34 18.78
CA TRP A 89 -13.12 -18.06 17.69
C TRP A 89 -13.81 -17.61 16.40
N PHE A 90 -15.00 -18.16 16.10
CA PHE A 90 -15.77 -17.82 14.92
C PHE A 90 -16.28 -16.37 14.98
N TRP A 91 -16.93 -16.01 16.07
CA TRP A 91 -17.45 -14.66 16.28
C TRP A 91 -16.33 -13.64 16.36
N PHE A 92 -15.21 -14.00 17.00
CA PHE A 92 -14.02 -13.15 17.05
C PHE A 92 -13.48 -12.85 15.64
N GLN A 93 -13.32 -13.89 14.80
CA GLN A 93 -12.88 -13.73 13.43
C GLN A 93 -13.89 -12.93 12.59
N LEU A 94 -15.19 -13.12 12.78
CA LEU A 94 -16.23 -12.39 12.07
C LEU A 94 -16.22 -10.89 12.42
N VAL A 95 -16.11 -10.54 13.70
CA VAL A 95 -16.04 -9.14 14.16
C VAL A 95 -14.83 -8.44 13.54
N LEU A 96 -13.65 -9.06 13.60
CA LEU A 96 -12.45 -8.50 12.97
C LEU A 96 -12.59 -8.35 11.46
N SER A 97 -13.23 -9.32 10.81
CA SER A 97 -13.52 -9.30 9.38
C SER A 97 -14.41 -8.12 8.99
N LEU A 98 -15.47 -7.89 9.75
CA LEU A 98 -16.40 -6.78 9.53
C LEU A 98 -15.73 -5.42 9.76
N CYS A 99 -14.88 -5.29 10.79
CA CYS A 99 -14.11 -4.07 11.03
C CYS A 99 -13.12 -3.76 9.89
N PHE A 100 -12.57 -4.79 9.23
CA PHE A 100 -11.63 -4.61 8.12
C PHE A 100 -12.29 -4.13 6.82
N LEU A 101 -13.53 -4.56 6.53
CA LEU A 101 -14.19 -4.30 5.25
C LEU A 101 -14.31 -2.80 4.88
N PRO A 102 -14.78 -1.89 5.76
CA PRO A 102 -14.84 -0.46 5.43
C PRO A 102 -13.48 0.13 5.08
N CYS A 103 -12.44 -0.22 5.85
CA CYS A 103 -11.06 0.20 5.61
C CYS A 103 -10.53 -0.34 4.27
N ALA A 104 -10.86 -1.59 3.95
CA ALA A 104 -10.55 -2.21 2.67
C ALA A 104 -11.22 -1.48 1.49
N PHE A 105 -12.49 -1.13 1.60
CA PHE A 105 -13.22 -0.42 0.53
C PHE A 105 -12.72 1.02 0.34
N ALA A 106 -12.23 1.68 1.40
CA ALA A 106 -11.63 3.01 1.28
C ALA A 106 -10.44 3.05 0.29
N TYR A 107 -9.68 1.94 0.16
CA TYR A 107 -8.59 1.86 -0.81
C TYR A 107 -9.06 1.93 -2.27
N LEU A 108 -10.31 1.59 -2.59
CA LEU A 108 -10.84 1.67 -3.96
C LEU A 108 -11.01 3.11 -4.44
N VAL A 109 -11.08 4.07 -3.52
CA VAL A 109 -11.23 5.50 -3.83
C VAL A 109 -9.87 6.14 -4.18
N VAL A 110 -8.77 5.50 -3.79
CA VAL A 110 -7.42 6.02 -4.00
C VAL A 110 -7.06 5.93 -5.49
N PRO A 111 -6.65 7.04 -6.13
CA PRO A 111 -6.25 7.02 -7.53
C PRO A 111 -4.94 6.24 -7.73
N GLU A 112 -4.63 5.89 -8.98
CA GLU A 112 -3.32 5.33 -9.33
C GLU A 112 -2.20 6.36 -9.10
N SER A 113 -1.00 5.86 -8.80
CA SER A 113 0.19 6.68 -8.57
C SER A 113 0.50 7.64 -9.74
N PRO A 114 0.63 8.96 -9.49
CA PRO A 114 1.07 9.92 -10.49
C PRO A 114 2.44 9.56 -11.08
N ARG A 115 3.37 9.08 -10.25
CA ARG A 115 4.73 8.69 -10.67
C ARG A 115 4.67 7.50 -11.63
N TRP A 116 3.84 6.49 -11.34
CA TRP A 116 3.68 5.34 -12.24
C TRP A 116 3.05 5.74 -13.58
N LEU A 117 2.06 6.63 -13.56
CA LEU A 117 1.43 7.15 -14.79
C LEU A 117 2.42 7.93 -15.66
N LEU A 118 3.29 8.72 -15.02
CA LEU A 118 4.35 9.47 -15.69
C LEU A 118 5.37 8.54 -16.36
N ILE A 119 5.88 7.55 -15.62
CA ILE A 119 6.83 6.52 -16.13
C ILE A 119 6.24 5.76 -17.31
N LYS A 120 4.98 5.32 -17.19
CA LYS A 120 4.31 4.58 -18.26
C LYS A 120 3.83 5.45 -19.42
N GLY A 121 4.17 6.74 -19.44
CA GLY A 121 3.82 7.67 -20.52
C GLY A 121 2.32 7.89 -20.68
N LYS A 122 1.51 7.63 -19.64
CA LYS A 122 0.04 7.73 -19.69
C LYS A 122 -0.43 9.17 -19.43
N LYS A 123 -0.10 10.06 -20.37
CA LYS A 123 -0.33 11.51 -20.26
C LYS A 123 -1.79 11.86 -19.96
N ASP A 124 -2.74 11.32 -20.73
CA ASP A 124 -4.17 11.65 -20.56
C ASP A 124 -4.72 11.30 -19.16
N LYS A 125 -4.26 10.18 -18.58
CA LYS A 125 -4.68 9.76 -17.23
C LYS A 125 -4.03 10.62 -16.16
N LEU A 126 -2.77 10.98 -16.37
CA LEU A 126 -2.03 11.84 -15.46
C LEU A 126 -2.62 13.25 -15.45
N GLU A 127 -2.93 13.82 -16.60
CA GLU A 127 -3.53 15.15 -16.72
C GLU A 127 -4.90 15.21 -16.02
N LYS A 128 -5.78 14.24 -16.26
CA LYS A 128 -7.06 14.13 -15.56
C LYS A 128 -6.90 14.02 -14.04
N LEU A 129 -5.91 13.25 -13.59
CA LEU A 129 -5.61 13.10 -12.16
C LEU A 129 -5.15 14.44 -11.55
N LEU A 130 -4.27 15.16 -12.24
CA LEU A 130 -3.76 16.45 -11.78
C LEU A 130 -4.82 17.54 -11.80
N ILE A 131 -5.67 17.60 -12.83
CA ILE A 131 -6.83 18.50 -12.86
C ILE A 131 -7.73 18.25 -11.65
N LYS A 132 -8.04 16.98 -11.36
CA LYS A 132 -8.86 16.61 -10.21
C LYS A 132 -8.20 16.99 -8.88
N ALA A 133 -6.90 16.73 -8.75
CA ALA A 133 -6.14 17.09 -7.56
C ALA A 133 -6.05 18.61 -7.36
N ALA A 134 -5.83 19.38 -8.43
CA ALA A 134 -5.78 20.83 -8.42
C ALA A 134 -7.14 21.45 -8.06
N ALA A 135 -8.24 20.86 -8.55
CA ALA A 135 -9.60 21.26 -8.18
C ALA A 135 -9.88 21.02 -6.69
N ILE A 136 -9.44 19.89 -6.13
CA ILE A 136 -9.57 19.59 -4.70
C ILE A 136 -8.69 20.51 -3.85
N ASN A 137 -7.49 20.85 -4.33
CA ASN A 137 -6.52 21.68 -3.62
C ASN A 137 -6.66 23.19 -3.90
N HIS A 138 -7.66 23.60 -4.68
CA HIS A 138 -7.90 25.00 -5.09
C HIS A 138 -6.65 25.69 -5.71
N ARG A 139 -5.91 24.99 -6.57
CA ARG A 139 -4.71 25.52 -7.26
C ARG A 139 -4.88 25.60 -8.78
N GLU A 140 -4.17 26.54 -9.42
CA GLU A 140 -4.10 26.63 -10.88
C GLU A 140 -3.01 25.73 -11.47
N ILE A 141 -3.31 25.04 -12.57
CA ILE A 141 -2.54 23.91 -13.12
C ILE A 141 -1.27 24.34 -13.89
N LYS A 142 -1.14 25.62 -14.25
CA LYS A 142 -0.11 26.11 -15.19
C LYS A 142 1.33 25.89 -14.71
N GLU A 143 1.59 25.92 -13.41
CA GLU A 143 2.94 25.69 -12.86
C GLU A 143 3.28 24.20 -12.72
N ASP A 144 2.29 23.35 -12.46
CA ASP A 144 2.51 21.92 -12.21
C ASP A 144 2.97 21.17 -13.47
N ILE A 145 2.53 21.58 -14.66
CA ILE A 145 2.92 20.94 -15.94
C ILE A 145 4.42 21.12 -16.21
N LYS A 146 4.99 22.29 -15.88
CA LYS A 146 6.42 22.57 -16.07
C LYS A 146 7.29 21.77 -15.09
N ASN A 147 6.78 21.57 -13.87
CA ASN A 147 7.42 20.71 -12.87
C ASN A 147 7.39 19.23 -13.28
N LEU A 148 6.37 18.77 -14.00
CA LEU A 148 6.29 17.39 -14.51
C LEU A 148 7.36 17.06 -15.54
N GLU A 149 7.75 18.00 -16.41
CA GLU A 149 8.82 17.76 -17.40
C GLU A 149 10.17 17.56 -16.72
N MET A 150 10.48 18.35 -15.68
CA MET A 150 11.67 18.14 -14.84
C MET A 150 11.59 16.83 -14.04
N PHE A 151 10.40 16.48 -13.53
CA PHE A 151 10.18 15.22 -12.84
C PHE A 151 10.37 14.02 -13.78
N LYS A 152 9.94 14.16 -15.05
CA LYS A 152 10.09 13.15 -16.10
C LYS A 152 11.54 12.91 -16.46
N SER A 153 12.36 13.97 -16.61
CA SER A 153 13.78 13.82 -16.93
C SER A 153 14.55 13.12 -15.82
N GLY A 154 14.27 13.44 -14.54
CA GLY A 154 14.91 12.76 -13.41
C GLY A 154 14.53 11.28 -13.30
N ILE A 155 13.29 10.92 -13.64
CA ILE A 155 12.84 9.54 -13.59
C ILE A 155 13.30 8.71 -14.80
N GLU A 156 13.39 9.30 -16.00
CA GLU A 156 13.96 8.64 -17.18
C GLU A 156 15.45 8.28 -16.99
N GLU A 157 16.21 9.09 -16.24
CA GLU A 157 17.57 8.76 -15.82
C GLU A 157 17.62 7.59 -14.82
N GLU A 158 16.64 7.49 -13.91
CA GLU A 158 16.52 6.36 -12.98
C GLU A 158 16.11 5.06 -13.69
N GLU A 159 15.20 5.09 -14.67
CA GLU A 159 14.72 3.91 -15.39
C GLU A 159 15.77 3.34 -16.37
N LYS A 160 16.63 4.19 -16.96
CA LYS A 160 17.80 3.72 -17.73
C LYS A 160 18.79 2.94 -16.87
N LYS A 161 18.82 3.19 -15.56
CA LYS A 161 19.53 2.38 -14.56
C LYS A 161 18.61 1.25 -14.06
N ASN A 162 18.23 0.32 -14.94
CA ASN A 162 17.60 -0.94 -14.54
C ASN A 162 18.58 -1.76 -13.70
N GLN A 163 18.73 -1.40 -12.42
CA GLN A 163 19.62 -2.06 -11.49
C GLN A 163 18.89 -3.21 -10.83
N THR A 164 19.42 -4.41 -10.99
CA THR A 164 18.91 -5.59 -10.29
C THR A 164 19.20 -5.48 -8.79
N LEU A 165 18.40 -6.09 -7.91
CA LEU A 165 18.67 -6.11 -6.45
C LEU A 165 20.11 -6.52 -6.12
N TRP A 166 20.64 -7.49 -6.87
CA TRP A 166 22.03 -7.94 -6.78
C TRP A 166 23.05 -6.86 -7.09
N GLU A 167 22.76 -5.96 -8.02
CA GLU A 167 23.63 -4.85 -8.38
C GLU A 167 23.58 -3.74 -7.33
N VAL A 168 22.42 -3.49 -6.73
CA VAL A 168 22.26 -2.58 -5.60
C VAL A 168 23.08 -3.06 -4.39
N LEU A 169 23.10 -4.36 -4.11
CA LEU A 169 23.88 -4.95 -3.01
C LEU A 169 25.39 -4.95 -3.27
N LYS A 170 25.84 -4.87 -4.53
CA LYS A 170 27.27 -4.71 -4.87
C LYS A 170 27.79 -3.33 -4.50
N ILE A 171 26.93 -2.31 -4.41
CA ILE A 171 27.32 -0.94 -4.07
C ILE A 171 27.47 -0.84 -2.53
N PRO A 172 28.68 -0.60 -1.99
CA PRO A 172 28.94 -0.68 -0.55
C PRO A 172 28.08 0.27 0.30
N LYS A 173 27.86 1.50 -0.19
CA LYS A 173 27.01 2.49 0.48
C LYS A 173 25.54 2.07 0.52
N MET A 174 25.02 1.52 -0.57
CA MET A 174 23.62 1.06 -0.65
C MET A 174 23.43 -0.19 0.22
N ARG A 175 24.38 -1.13 0.18
CA ARG A 175 24.39 -2.32 1.03
C ARG A 175 24.30 -1.97 2.52
N ASN A 176 25.12 -1.03 3.01
CA ASN A 176 25.08 -0.63 4.43
C ASN A 176 23.74 0.04 4.80
N ARG A 177 23.16 0.84 3.89
CA ARG A 177 21.82 1.41 4.09
C ARG A 177 20.75 0.33 4.13
N THR A 178 20.82 -0.66 3.24
CA THR A 178 19.88 -1.81 3.24
C THR A 178 19.99 -2.60 4.53
N PHE A 179 21.20 -2.90 5.02
CA PHE A 179 21.38 -3.58 6.30
C PHE A 179 20.87 -2.76 7.48
N ASN A 180 21.14 -1.46 7.52
CA ASN A 180 20.58 -0.59 8.55
C ASN A 180 19.05 -0.56 8.50
N MET A 181 18.45 -0.49 7.30
CA MET A 181 16.99 -0.55 7.15
C MET A 181 16.43 -1.90 7.63
N ILE A 182 17.07 -3.02 7.30
CA ILE A 182 16.66 -4.35 7.79
C ILE A 182 16.79 -4.45 9.32
N TYR A 183 17.80 -3.83 9.91
CA TYR A 183 18.02 -3.84 11.35
C TYR A 183 17.04 -2.96 12.13
N ILE A 184 16.63 -1.84 11.55
CA ILE A 184 15.72 -0.86 12.18
C ILE A 184 14.25 -1.33 12.08
N TRP A 185 13.93 -2.14 11.08
CA TRP A 185 12.58 -2.69 10.84
C TRP A 185 12.30 -3.90 11.74
#